data_AF-A0A6I7XYI1-F1
#
_entry.id   AF-A0A6I7XYI1-F1
#
_cell.length_a   1.000
_cell.length_b   1.000
_cell.length_c   1.000
_cell.angle_alpha   90.00
_cell.angle_beta   90.00
_cell.angle_gamma   90.00
#
_symmetry.space_group_name_H-M   'P 1'
#
loop_
_entity.id
_entity.type
_entity.pdbx_description
1 polymer ?
#
loop_
_entity_poly.entity_id
_entity_poly.type
_entity_poly.pdbx_seq_one_letter_code
_entity_poly.pdbx_strand_id
1 'polypeptide(L)'
;MTTAAAQPPRDRALGRGISTLIPQAAPATPAEQAAAVLTAMQSVPVRVGVLQAAVVLLEERVRATDDEAERAAAATTVAMLRGAIGQAG
;
A
#
# COMPACT_ATOMS: atom_id res chain seq x y z
N MET A 1 48.66 6.87 35.25
CA MET A 1 47.39 7.30 34.64
C MET A 1 47.44 6.98 33.16
N THR A 2 46.44 6.27 32.65
CA THR A 2 46.43 5.69 31.28
C THR A 2 46.10 6.77 30.24
N THR A 3 46.87 6.86 29.16
CA THR A 3 46.56 7.73 28.01
C THR A 3 45.92 6.87 26.92
N ALA A 4 44.71 7.25 26.50
CA ALA A 4 43.92 6.54 25.51
C ALA A 4 44.64 6.45 24.15
N ALA A 5 44.55 5.30 23.49
CA ALA A 5 45.06 5.10 22.13
C ALA A 5 44.27 6.00 21.15
N ALA A 6 44.99 6.86 20.43
CA ALA A 6 44.42 7.68 19.38
C ALA A 6 43.89 6.79 18.24
N GLN A 7 42.57 6.85 18.01
CA GLN A 7 41.91 6.15 16.91
C GLN A 7 42.33 6.81 15.58
N PRO A 8 42.87 6.06 14.60
CA PRO A 8 43.30 6.67 13.33
C PRO A 8 42.08 7.21 12.55
N PRO A 9 42.23 8.36 11.87
CA PRO A 9 41.14 9.00 11.14
C PRO A 9 40.61 8.07 10.04
N ARG A 10 39.31 7.78 10.06
CA ARG A 10 38.59 6.99 9.04
C ARG A 10 38.34 7.78 7.75
N ASP A 11 39.15 8.77 7.46
CA ASP A 11 39.03 9.63 6.29
C ASP A 11 39.98 9.15 5.18
N ARG A 12 39.91 7.85 4.85
CA ARG A 12 40.52 7.34 3.62
C ARG A 12 39.50 7.50 2.50
N ALA A 13 39.89 8.29 1.51
CA ALA A 13 39.19 8.58 0.26
C ALA A 13 38.95 7.34 -0.63
N LEU A 14 38.24 6.34 -0.11
CA LEU A 14 37.68 5.22 -0.88
C LEU A 14 36.29 5.56 -1.44
N GLY A 15 35.77 6.77 -1.19
CA GLY A 15 34.37 7.14 -1.42
C GLY A 15 34.01 7.70 -2.81
N ARG A 16 34.97 8.13 -3.64
CA ARG A 16 34.64 8.76 -4.93
C ARG A 16 34.52 7.80 -6.11
N GLY A 17 35.30 6.71 -6.13
CA GLY A 17 35.32 5.77 -7.27
C GLY A 17 34.22 4.70 -7.22
N ILE A 18 33.81 4.28 -6.02
CA ILE A 18 32.76 3.27 -5.85
C ILE A 18 31.35 3.78 -6.19
N SER A 19 31.02 5.04 -5.92
CA SER A 19 29.74 5.62 -6.36
C SER A 19 29.62 5.72 -7.88
N THR A 20 30.73 5.71 -8.62
CA THR A 20 30.72 5.66 -10.10
C THR A 20 30.54 4.22 -10.62
N LEU A 21 30.89 3.22 -9.81
CA LEU A 21 30.82 1.80 -10.18
C LEU A 21 29.53 1.11 -9.70
N ILE A 22 28.78 1.73 -8.79
CA ILE A 22 27.46 1.25 -8.35
C ILE A 22 26.42 2.09 -9.07
N PRO A 23 25.74 1.56 -10.11
CA PRO A 23 24.62 2.23 -10.73
C PRO A 23 23.60 2.57 -9.63
N GLN A 24 23.43 3.86 -9.35
CA GLN A 24 22.34 4.30 -8.50
C GLN A 24 21.06 4.03 -9.28
N ALA A 25 20.35 2.95 -8.93
CA ALA A 25 19.05 2.67 -9.52
C ALA A 25 18.18 3.93 -9.34
N ALA A 26 17.61 4.41 -10.44
CA ALA A 26 16.69 5.54 -10.39
C ALA A 26 15.58 5.22 -9.38
N PRO A 27 15.16 6.18 -8.54
CA PRO A 27 14.05 5.95 -7.63
C PRO A 27 12.82 5.57 -8.46
N ALA A 28 12.19 4.44 -8.10
CA ALA A 28 11.01 3.95 -8.79
C ALA A 28 9.96 5.06 -8.85
N THR A 29 9.39 5.27 -10.03
CA THR A 29 8.32 6.25 -10.20
C THR A 29 7.10 5.83 -9.37
N PRO A 30 6.22 6.76 -8.95
CA PRO A 30 4.98 6.40 -8.25
C PRO A 30 4.14 5.38 -9.02
N ALA A 31 4.17 5.43 -10.36
CA ALA A 31 3.49 4.48 -11.22
C ALA A 31 4.12 3.07 -11.16
N GLU A 32 5.46 2.97 -11.17
CA GLU A 32 6.17 1.70 -11.01
C GLU A 32 5.94 1.10 -9.63
N GLN A 33 5.89 1.92 -8.58
CA GLN A 33 5.58 1.47 -7.24
C GLN A 33 4.12 0.97 -7.14
N ALA A 34 3.16 1.66 -7.76
CA ALA A 34 1.77 1.21 -7.82
C ALA A 34 1.65 -0.11 -8.60
N ALA A 35 2.32 -0.24 -9.74
CA ALA A 35 2.33 -1.46 -10.54
C ALA A 35 2.95 -2.65 -9.78
N ALA A 36 4.04 -2.40 -9.04
CA ALA A 36 4.68 -3.41 -8.20
C ALA A 36 3.75 -3.90 -7.08
N VAL A 37 3.02 -2.99 -6.43
CA VAL A 37 2.02 -3.34 -5.41
C VAL A 37 0.89 -4.15 -6.03
N LEU A 38 0.34 -3.73 -7.17
CA LEU A 38 -0.72 -4.47 -7.86
C LEU A 38 -0.26 -5.86 -8.30
N THR A 39 0.99 -6.00 -8.75
CA THR A 39 1.58 -7.29 -9.14
C THR A 39 1.77 -8.22 -7.93
N ALA A 40 2.05 -7.65 -6.76
CA ALA A 40 2.19 -8.40 -5.52
C ALA A 40 0.84 -8.84 -4.91
N MET A 41 -0.30 -8.31 -5.39
CA MET A 41 -1.62 -8.67 -4.86
C MET A 41 -2.07 -10.03 -5.38
N GLN A 42 -2.44 -10.92 -4.47
CA GLN A 42 -3.08 -12.18 -4.81
C GLN A 42 -4.60 -12.00 -4.87
N SER A 43 -5.20 -12.39 -6.00
CA SER A 43 -6.66 -12.42 -6.14
C SER A 43 -7.24 -13.63 -5.43
N VAL A 44 -8.27 -13.40 -4.61
CA VAL A 44 -9.02 -14.47 -3.93
C VAL A 44 -10.40 -14.58 -4.58
N PRO A 45 -10.81 -15.78 -5.04
CA PRO A 45 -12.15 -15.95 -5.59
C PRO A 45 -13.19 -15.82 -4.46
N VAL A 46 -14.11 -14.86 -4.63
CA VAL A 46 -15.22 -14.64 -3.70
C VAL A 46 -16.52 -15.00 -4.40
N ARG A 47 -17.43 -15.67 -3.68
CA ARG A 47 -18.76 -15.98 -4.22
C ARG A 47 -19.60 -14.71 -4.30
N VAL A 48 -20.30 -14.51 -5.41
CA VAL A 48 -21.20 -13.35 -5.60
C VAL A 48 -22.21 -13.20 -4.46
N GLY A 49 -22.76 -14.31 -3.95
CA GLY A 49 -23.68 -14.28 -2.80
C GLY A 49 -23.09 -13.68 -1.52
N VAL A 50 -21.77 -13.79 -1.31
CA VAL A 50 -21.08 -13.15 -0.17
C VAL A 50 -21.01 -11.64 -0.37
N LEU A 51 -20.72 -11.19 -1.60
CA LEU A 51 -20.72 -9.75 -1.93
C LEU A 51 -22.12 -9.15 -1.78
N GLN A 52 -23.15 -9.87 -2.21
CA GLN A 52 -24.55 -9.46 -2.03
C GLN A 52 -24.93 -9.34 -0.55
N ALA A 53 -24.53 -10.31 0.28
CA ALA A 53 -24.77 -10.25 1.72
C ALA A 53 -24.06 -9.06 2.38
N ALA A 54 -22.81 -8.77 1.97
CA ALA A 54 -22.05 -7.63 2.47
C ALA A 54 -22.73 -6.30 2.12
N VAL A 55 -23.30 -6.17 0.91
CA VAL A 55 -24.08 -4.98 0.51
C VAL A 55 -25.26 -4.76 1.46
N VAL A 56 -26.05 -5.79 1.76
CA VAL A 56 -27.20 -5.67 2.67
C VAL A 56 -26.78 -5.21 4.07
N LEU A 57 -25.68 -5.75 4.60
CA LEU A 57 -25.16 -5.36 5.92
C LEU A 57 -24.67 -3.90 5.93
N LEU A 58 -24.00 -3.46 4.86
CA LEU A 58 -23.51 -2.10 4.75
C LEU A 58 -24.65 -1.09 4.54
N GLU A 59 -25.71 -1.45 3.82
CA GLU A 59 -26.89 -0.58 3.66
C GLU A 59 -27.61 -0.34 4.99
N GLU A 60 -27.73 -1.37 5.83
CA GLU A 60 -28.24 -1.18 7.18
C GLU A 60 -27.29 -0.29 8.00
N ARG A 61 -25.97 -0.45 7.84
CA ARG A 61 -24.99 0.42 8.52
C ARG A 61 -25.10 1.88 8.09
N VAL A 62 -25.30 2.16 6.81
CA VAL A 62 -25.53 3.52 6.28
C VAL A 62 -26.77 4.15 6.92
N ARG A 63 -27.84 3.36 7.10
CA ARG A 63 -29.09 3.82 7.71
C ARG A 63 -28.97 4.06 9.21
N ALA A 64 -28.21 3.21 9.91
CA ALA A 64 -28.18 3.15 11.36
C ALA A 64 -27.03 3.94 12.01
N THR A 65 -25.94 4.23 11.30
CA THR A 65 -24.84 5.03 11.86
C THR A 65 -25.23 6.51 11.91
N ASP A 66 -24.85 7.21 12.99
CA ASP A 66 -24.97 8.67 13.11
C ASP A 66 -23.72 9.41 12.61
N ASP A 67 -22.62 8.68 12.42
CA ASP A 67 -21.35 9.23 11.93
C ASP A 67 -21.41 9.41 10.40
N GLU A 68 -21.34 10.67 9.95
CA GLU A 68 -21.40 11.01 8.53
C GLU A 68 -20.19 10.48 7.73
N ALA A 69 -19.00 10.46 8.33
CA ALA A 69 -17.81 9.92 7.66
C ALA A 69 -17.93 8.41 7.48
N GLU A 70 -18.45 7.72 8.50
CA GLU A 70 -18.73 6.29 8.40
C GLU A 70 -19.83 5.99 7.38
N ARG A 71 -20.90 6.79 7.38
CA ARG A 71 -22.00 6.68 6.41
C ARG A 71 -21.50 6.83 4.97
N ALA A 72 -20.68 7.84 4.72
CA ALA A 72 -20.09 8.09 3.39
C ALA A 72 -19.16 6.94 2.95
N ALA A 73 -18.34 6.42 3.87
CA ALA A 73 -17.46 5.28 3.60
C ALA A 73 -18.24 4.00 3.27
N ALA A 74 -19.30 3.71 4.04
CA ALA A 74 -20.16 2.55 3.83
C ALA A 74 -20.93 2.67 2.49
N ALA A 75 -21.49 3.85 2.18
CA ALA A 75 -22.16 4.10 0.91
C ALA A 75 -21.23 3.94 -0.30
N THR A 76 -20.00 4.45 -0.19
CA THR A 76 -18.97 4.30 -1.23
C THR A 76 -18.63 2.82 -1.43
N THR A 77 -18.51 2.06 -0.35
CA THR A 77 -18.23 0.62 -0.41
C THR A 77 -19.38 -0.15 -1.06
N VAL A 78 -20.63 0.18 -0.75
CA VAL A 78 -21.81 -0.40 -1.42
C VAL A 78 -21.77 -0.14 -2.93
N ALA A 79 -21.43 1.07 -3.35
CA ALA A 79 -21.32 1.41 -4.77
C ALA A 79 -20.24 0.58 -5.47
N MET A 80 -19.06 0.43 -4.86
CA MET A 80 -17.98 -0.41 -5.39
C MET A 80 -18.39 -1.88 -5.49
N LEU A 81 -19.03 -2.43 -4.46
CA LEU A 81 -19.50 -3.82 -4.45
C LEU A 81 -20.57 -4.07 -5.52
N ARG A 82 -21.53 -3.16 -5.69
CA ARG A 82 -22.55 -3.26 -6.75
C ARG A 82 -21.93 -3.22 -8.15
N GLY A 83 -20.93 -2.36 -8.37
CA GLY A 83 -20.15 -2.33 -9.60
C GLY A 83 -19.44 -3.67 -9.86
N ALA A 84 -18.75 -4.21 -8.86
CA ALA A 84 -18.04 -5.48 -8.97
C ALA A 84 -18.98 -6.67 -9.26
N ILE A 85 -20.16 -6.71 -8.63
CA ILE A 85 -21.19 -7.73 -8.91
C ILE A 85 -21.68 -7.62 -10.36
N GLY A 86 -21.93 -6.40 -10.84
CA GLY A 86 -22.39 -6.15 -12.21
C GLY A 86 -21.36 -6.50 -13.30
N GLN A 87 -20.07 -6.52 -12.97
CA GLN A 87 -19.01 -6.97 -13.87
C GLN A 87 -18.77 -8.49 -13.85
N ALA A 88 -19.29 -9.18 -12.82
CA ALA A 88 -19.09 -10.63 -12.61
C ALA A 88 -20.23 -11.50 -13.17
N GLY A 89 -21.34 -10.90 -13.60
CA GLY A 89 -22.47 -11.56 -14.27
C GLY A 89 -22.51 -11.23 -15.74
#